data_AF-A0A382QG70-F1
#
_entry.id   AF-A0A382QG70-F1
#
_cell.length_a   1.000
_cell.length_b   1.000
_cell.length_c   1.000
_cell.angle_alpha   90.00
_cell.angle_beta   90.00
_cell.angle_gamma   90.00
#
_symmetry.space_group_name_H-M   'P 1'
#
loop_
_entity.id
_entity.type
_entity.pdbx_description
1 polymer ?
#
loop_
_entity_poly.entity_id
_entity_poly.type
_entity_poly.pdbx_seq_one_letter_code
_entity_poly.pdbx_strand_id
1 'polypeptide(L)'
;MKTETLPTPTTNLRQCVADLESSGYCYLAEALTTAEVMQLQQRLSDQAQAEEQHGVAYKDGGAGQNWGDFRDEQGELRPDAFDTVAGGNNQRLWMLVNKGELFVNLLRHAGIRNIAGDMLGDEYILSSHIANIARPGGIAMRLHTDQ
;
A
#
# COMPACT_ATOMS: atom_id res chain seq x y z
N MET A 1 -27.99 -22.96 -1.62
CA MET A 1 -26.85 -22.04 -1.37
C MET A 1 -25.63 -22.65 -2.02
N LYS A 2 -25.04 -22.02 -3.04
CA LYS A 2 -23.66 -22.33 -3.39
C LYS A 2 -22.82 -21.82 -2.23
N THR A 3 -22.15 -22.72 -1.51
CA THR A 3 -21.03 -22.35 -0.67
C THR A 3 -19.92 -21.93 -1.62
N GLU A 4 -19.90 -20.66 -2.01
CA GLU A 4 -18.76 -20.14 -2.76
C GLU A 4 -17.54 -20.32 -1.87
N THR A 5 -16.59 -21.10 -2.39
CA THR A 5 -15.36 -21.41 -1.67
C THR A 5 -14.50 -20.17 -1.80
N LEU A 6 -14.28 -19.48 -0.68
CA LEU A 6 -13.48 -18.26 -0.69
C LEU A 6 -12.02 -18.60 -1.04
N PRO A 7 -11.30 -17.68 -1.74
CA PRO A 7 -9.88 -17.82 -2.01
C PRO A 7 -9.09 -18.18 -0.75
N THR A 8 -8.17 -19.14 -0.87
CA THR A 8 -7.22 -19.52 0.19
C THR A 8 -5.78 -19.35 -0.30
N PRO A 9 -4.79 -19.19 0.59
CA PRO A 9 -3.39 -19.03 0.18
C PRO A 9 -2.92 -20.15 -0.75
N THR A 10 -2.36 -19.78 -1.90
CA THR A 10 -1.86 -20.71 -2.92
C THR A 10 -0.61 -20.18 -3.60
N THR A 11 0.29 -21.06 -4.03
CA THR A 11 1.46 -20.70 -4.85
C THR A 11 1.17 -20.81 -6.36
N ASN A 12 -0.04 -21.27 -6.73
CA ASN A 12 -0.44 -21.42 -8.13
C ASN A 12 -1.01 -20.11 -8.70
N LEU A 13 -0.23 -19.45 -9.56
CA LEU A 13 -0.62 -18.18 -10.18
C LEU A 13 -1.93 -18.25 -10.97
N ARG A 14 -2.21 -19.38 -11.65
CA ARG A 14 -3.48 -19.55 -12.38
C ARG A 14 -4.68 -19.61 -11.44
N GLN A 15 -4.49 -20.16 -10.23
CA GLN A 15 -5.53 -20.13 -9.21
C GLN A 15 -5.74 -18.71 -8.70
N CYS A 16 -4.66 -17.94 -8.49
CA CYS A 16 -4.78 -16.53 -8.10
C CYS A 16 -5.56 -15.70 -9.12
N VAL A 17 -5.33 -15.91 -10.42
CA VAL A 17 -6.09 -15.23 -11.49
C VAL A 17 -7.57 -15.64 -11.46
N ALA A 18 -7.88 -16.94 -11.38
CA ALA A 18 -9.26 -17.41 -11.28
C ALA A 18 -9.99 -16.90 -10.02
N ASP A 19 -9.27 -16.80 -8.90
CA ASP A 19 -9.78 -16.24 -7.64
C ASP A 19 -10.08 -14.74 -7.80
N LEU A 20 -9.20 -13.97 -8.46
CA LEU A 20 -9.44 -12.57 -8.78
C LEU A 20 -10.67 -12.38 -9.67
N GLU A 21 -10.83 -13.18 -10.71
CA GLU A 21 -11.98 -13.10 -11.63
C GLU A 21 -13.31 -13.44 -10.95
N SER A 22 -13.31 -14.43 -10.06
CA SER A 22 -14.54 -14.93 -9.42
C SER A 22 -14.91 -14.20 -8.14
N SER A 23 -13.92 -13.79 -7.34
CA SER A 23 -14.10 -13.26 -5.99
C SER A 23 -13.63 -11.82 -5.81
N GLY A 24 -12.91 -11.26 -6.80
CA GLY A 24 -12.35 -9.90 -6.73
C GLY A 24 -11.06 -9.76 -5.90
N TYR A 25 -10.53 -10.87 -5.36
CA TYR A 25 -9.27 -10.91 -4.62
C TYR A 25 -8.64 -12.31 -4.66
N CYS A 26 -7.34 -12.43 -4.37
CA CYS A 26 -6.64 -13.70 -4.22
C CYS A 26 -5.54 -13.62 -3.15
N TYR A 27 -5.04 -14.78 -2.69
CA TYR A 27 -3.90 -14.88 -1.79
C TYR A 27 -2.74 -15.63 -2.44
N LEU A 28 -1.70 -14.91 -2.87
CA LEU A 28 -0.45 -15.54 -3.30
C LEU A 28 0.38 -15.91 -2.08
N ALA A 29 0.43 -17.19 -1.75
CA ALA A 29 1.29 -17.72 -0.71
C ALA A 29 2.77 -17.57 -1.12
N GLU A 30 3.63 -17.32 -0.13
CA GLU A 30 5.08 -17.23 -0.33
C GLU A 30 5.49 -16.20 -1.39
N ALA A 31 4.69 -15.13 -1.55
CA ALA A 31 4.96 -14.07 -2.51
C ALA A 31 6.31 -13.37 -2.31
N LEU A 32 6.83 -13.40 -1.08
CA LEU A 32 8.16 -12.89 -0.70
C LEU A 32 8.78 -13.85 0.31
N THR A 33 10.10 -14.00 0.22
CA THR A 33 10.88 -14.74 1.21
C THR A 33 11.02 -13.94 2.51
N THR A 34 11.30 -14.63 3.63
CA THR A 34 11.59 -13.97 4.91
C THR A 34 12.71 -12.94 4.81
N ALA A 35 13.75 -13.23 4.02
CA ALA A 35 14.86 -12.32 3.81
C ALA A 35 14.42 -11.04 3.07
N GLU A 36 13.62 -11.16 2.01
CA GLU A 36 13.06 -10.02 1.28
C GLU A 36 12.15 -9.17 2.17
N VAL A 37 11.28 -9.81 2.97
CA VAL A 37 10.41 -9.11 3.93
C VAL A 37 11.25 -8.31 4.94
N MET A 38 12.29 -8.90 5.52
CA MET A 38 13.16 -8.19 6.48
C MET A 38 13.90 -7.02 5.82
N GLN A 39 14.41 -7.18 4.60
CA GLN A 39 15.11 -6.11 3.89
C GLN A 39 14.15 -4.97 3.51
N LEU A 40 12.94 -5.29 3.02
CA LEU A 40 11.88 -4.32 2.75
C LEU A 40 11.49 -3.54 4.01
N GLN A 41 11.28 -4.25 5.12
CA GLN A 41 10.92 -3.63 6.40
C GLN A 41 12.02 -2.68 6.88
N GLN A 42 13.28 -3.10 6.83
CA GLN A 42 14.42 -2.25 7.21
C GLN A 42 14.48 -1.02 6.33
N ARG A 43 14.46 -1.18 5.00
CA ARG A 43 14.57 -0.07 4.06
C ARG A 43 13.42 0.94 4.20
N LEU A 44 12.18 0.46 4.43
CA LEU A 44 11.02 1.31 4.71
C LEU A 44 11.20 2.10 6.01
N SER A 45 11.69 1.45 7.06
CA SER A 45 11.94 2.07 8.36
C SER A 45 13.00 3.16 8.27
N ASP A 46 14.11 2.89 7.58
CA ASP A 46 15.18 3.86 7.35
C ASP A 46 14.67 5.07 6.56
N GLN A 47 13.86 4.83 5.52
CA GLN A 47 13.27 5.89 4.71
C GLN A 47 12.32 6.76 5.54
N ALA A 48 11.47 6.13 6.34
CA ALA A 48 10.52 6.82 7.19
C ALA A 48 11.21 7.70 8.24
N GLN A 49 12.26 7.19 8.87
CA GLN A 49 13.05 7.93 9.83
C GLN A 49 13.75 9.11 9.17
N ALA A 50 14.34 8.93 7.98
CA ALA A 50 14.98 10.01 7.25
C ALA A 50 13.98 11.13 6.90
N GLU A 51 12.77 10.79 6.44
CA GLU A 51 11.74 11.80 6.14
C GLU A 51 11.31 12.59 7.38
N GLU A 52 11.25 11.96 8.55
CA GLU A 52 11.00 12.65 9.82
C GLU A 52 12.15 13.59 10.19
N GLN A 53 13.39 13.11 10.11
CA GLN A 53 14.60 13.90 10.43
C GLN A 53 14.77 15.12 9.52
N HIS A 54 14.33 15.01 8.27
CA HIS A 54 14.36 16.09 7.29
C HIS A 54 13.10 16.97 7.31
N GLY A 55 12.12 16.69 8.17
CA GLY A 55 10.90 17.48 8.28
C GLY A 55 9.96 17.39 7.07
N VAL A 56 10.06 16.30 6.29
CA VAL A 56 9.26 16.06 5.08
C VAL A 56 8.31 14.87 5.21
N ALA A 57 8.23 14.25 6.39
CA ALA A 57 7.33 13.14 6.65
C ALA A 57 5.86 13.59 6.56
N TYR A 58 5.06 12.81 5.83
CA TYR A 58 3.61 12.99 5.75
C TYR A 58 2.91 12.01 6.71
N LYS A 59 2.10 12.51 7.64
CA LYS A 59 1.45 11.68 8.65
C LYS A 59 -0.05 11.94 8.76
N ASP A 60 -0.87 10.92 8.54
CA ASP A 60 -2.33 10.99 8.61
C ASP A 60 -2.93 9.92 9.56
N GLY A 61 -4.25 9.78 9.57
CA GLY A 61 -4.97 8.78 10.37
C GLY A 61 -5.38 9.23 11.77
N GLY A 62 -5.37 10.53 12.05
CA GLY A 62 -5.96 11.12 13.25
C GLY A 62 -7.50 11.08 13.23
N ALA A 63 -8.15 11.11 14.40
CA ALA A 63 -9.61 10.99 14.54
C ALA A 63 -10.44 12.05 13.79
N GLY A 64 -9.84 13.20 13.50
CA GLY A 64 -10.45 14.30 12.72
C GLY A 64 -9.95 14.40 11.28
N GLN A 65 -9.26 13.38 10.76
CA GLN A 65 -8.71 13.36 9.41
C GLN A 65 -9.40 12.29 8.57
N ASN A 66 -9.95 12.66 7.42
CA ASN A 66 -10.28 11.71 6.38
C ASN A 66 -9.33 11.87 5.19
N TRP A 67 -9.00 10.76 4.55
CA TRP A 67 -8.27 10.79 3.28
C TRP A 67 -9.09 11.52 2.22
N GLY A 68 -8.49 12.51 1.55
CA GLY A 68 -9.17 13.36 0.57
C GLY A 68 -9.56 14.76 1.08
N ASP A 69 -9.63 14.96 2.40
CA ASP A 69 -9.97 16.25 3.04
C ASP A 69 -8.75 17.18 3.15
N PHE A 70 -8.07 17.42 2.02
CA PHE A 70 -6.83 18.22 1.96
C PHE A 70 -7.05 19.72 2.18
N ARG A 71 -8.30 20.18 2.09
CA ARG A 71 -8.67 21.58 2.16
C ARG A 71 -9.55 21.86 3.38
N ASP A 72 -9.47 23.07 3.92
CA ASP A 72 -10.37 23.55 4.97
C ASP A 72 -11.71 24.04 4.41
N GLU A 73 -12.58 24.57 5.29
CA GLU A 73 -13.88 25.11 4.92
C GLU A 73 -13.78 26.31 3.96
N GLN A 74 -12.61 26.96 3.92
CA GLN A 74 -12.31 28.10 3.06
C GLN A 74 -11.67 27.66 1.73
N GLY A 75 -11.39 26.36 1.58
CA GLY A 75 -10.78 25.77 0.40
C GLY A 75 -9.26 25.85 0.38
N GLU A 76 -8.60 26.29 1.45
CA GLU A 76 -7.14 26.39 1.53
C GLU A 76 -6.53 25.05 1.92
N LEU A 77 -5.30 24.78 1.45
CA LEU A 77 -4.60 23.55 1.81
C LEU A 77 -4.35 23.52 3.32
N ARG A 78 -4.48 22.33 3.93
CA ARG A 78 -4.24 22.09 5.35
C ARG A 78 -2.90 21.38 5.58
N PRO A 79 -1.74 22.06 5.45
CA PRO A 79 -0.43 21.41 5.61
C PRO A 79 -0.23 20.86 7.02
N ASP A 80 -0.70 21.59 8.04
CA ASP A 80 -0.54 21.23 9.46
C ASP A 80 -1.50 20.12 9.91
N ALA A 81 -2.49 19.78 9.09
CA ALA A 81 -3.41 18.70 9.39
C ALA A 81 -2.75 17.32 9.22
N PHE A 82 -1.52 17.22 8.73
CA PHE A 82 -0.86 15.95 8.42
C PHE A 82 0.50 15.80 9.12
N ASP A 83 0.54 16.18 10.41
CA ASP A 83 1.69 16.00 11.28
C ASP A 83 1.39 15.14 12.52
N THR A 84 2.41 14.93 13.37
CA THR A 84 2.26 14.15 14.61
C THR A 84 1.33 14.80 15.63
N VAL A 85 1.22 16.13 15.64
CA VAL A 85 0.39 16.88 16.60
C VAL A 85 -1.09 16.70 16.29
N ALA A 86 -1.44 16.57 15.02
CA ALA A 86 -2.80 16.30 14.55
C ALA A 86 -3.25 14.83 14.70
N GLY A 87 -2.42 13.95 15.28
CA GLY A 87 -2.73 12.54 15.48
C GLY A 87 -2.32 11.62 14.32
N GLY A 88 -1.32 12.02 13.53
CA GLY A 88 -0.79 11.27 12.40
C GLY A 88 -0.11 9.94 12.78
N ASN A 89 -0.89 8.93 13.15
CA ASN A 89 -0.42 7.59 13.53
C ASN A 89 -0.02 6.76 12.30
N ASN A 90 -0.52 7.09 11.12
CA ASN A 90 -0.09 6.51 9.86
C ASN A 90 0.93 7.43 9.19
N GLN A 91 2.11 6.92 8.83
CA GLN A 91 3.05 7.67 7.98
C GLN A 91 2.99 7.12 6.56
N ARG A 92 2.83 8.02 5.58
CA ARG A 92 2.81 7.66 4.17
C ARG A 92 4.14 7.98 3.52
N LEU A 93 4.74 6.96 2.89
CA LEU A 93 5.95 7.11 2.09
C LEU A 93 5.56 7.15 0.61
N TRP A 94 5.68 8.33 0.03
CA TRP A 94 5.36 8.58 -1.38
C TRP A 94 6.50 8.15 -2.32
N MET A 95 6.18 7.88 -3.58
CA MET A 95 7.17 7.73 -4.67
C MET A 95 8.30 6.72 -4.36
N LEU A 96 7.96 5.52 -3.87
CA LEU A 96 8.95 4.52 -3.46
C LEU A 96 9.91 4.12 -4.58
N VAL A 97 9.47 4.20 -5.84
CA VAL A 97 10.32 3.98 -7.02
C VAL A 97 11.58 4.86 -7.04
N ASN A 98 11.52 6.06 -6.44
CA ASN A 98 12.65 7.00 -6.35
C ASN A 98 13.48 6.80 -5.07
N LYS A 99 13.10 5.84 -4.21
CA LYS A 99 13.65 5.68 -2.86
C LYS A 99 14.46 4.40 -2.72
N GLY A 100 14.92 3.81 -3.82
CA GLY A 100 15.91 2.74 -3.80
C GLY A 100 15.55 1.56 -4.68
N GLU A 101 16.59 0.87 -5.15
CA GLU A 101 16.48 -0.25 -6.09
C GLU A 101 15.59 -1.38 -5.55
N LEU A 102 15.63 -1.62 -4.24
CA LEU A 102 14.83 -2.66 -3.60
C LEU A 102 13.31 -2.49 -3.84
N PHE A 103 12.80 -1.25 -3.89
CA PHE A 103 11.39 -0.98 -4.22
C PHE A 103 11.10 -1.19 -5.71
N VAL A 104 12.08 -0.89 -6.58
CA VAL A 104 11.96 -1.17 -8.02
C VAL A 104 11.95 -2.68 -8.28
N ASN A 105 12.74 -3.44 -7.54
CA ASN A 105 12.80 -4.90 -7.66
C ASN A 105 11.47 -5.55 -7.26
N LEU A 106 10.79 -5.01 -6.24
CA LEU A 106 9.47 -5.50 -5.84
C LEU A 106 8.44 -5.39 -6.98
N LEU A 107 8.46 -4.30 -7.76
CA LEU A 107 7.60 -4.13 -8.93
C LEU A 107 7.91 -5.11 -10.07
N ARG A 108 9.09 -5.74 -10.06
CA ARG A 108 9.53 -6.73 -11.06
C ARG A 108 9.28 -8.17 -10.61
N HIS A 109 8.68 -8.39 -9.44
CA HIS A 109 8.43 -9.72 -8.92
C HIS A 109 7.58 -10.55 -9.89
N ALA A 110 8.12 -11.69 -10.35
CA ALA A 110 7.54 -12.46 -11.46
C ALA A 110 6.10 -12.92 -11.18
N GLY A 111 5.80 -13.34 -9.94
CA GLY A 111 4.44 -13.74 -9.56
C GLY A 111 3.42 -12.60 -9.72
N ILE A 112 3.80 -11.37 -9.34
CA ILE A 112 2.94 -10.19 -9.46
C ILE A 112 2.82 -9.76 -10.92
N ARG A 113 3.93 -9.78 -11.68
CA ARG A 113 3.94 -9.45 -13.11
C ARG A 113 3.06 -10.40 -13.92
N ASN A 114 3.09 -11.70 -13.61
CA ASN A 114 2.26 -12.70 -14.29
C ASN A 114 0.77 -12.48 -13.99
N ILE A 115 0.40 -12.32 -12.71
CA ILE A 115 -1.00 -12.06 -12.33
C ILE A 115 -1.51 -10.76 -12.97
N ALA A 116 -0.72 -9.67 -12.91
CA ALA A 116 -1.10 -8.41 -13.50
C ALA A 116 -1.21 -8.48 -15.03
N GLY A 117 -0.29 -9.18 -15.70
CA GLY A 117 -0.32 -9.39 -17.15
C GLY A 117 -1.54 -10.21 -17.60
N ASP A 118 -1.87 -11.28 -16.86
CA ASP A 118 -3.05 -12.09 -17.17
C ASP A 118 -4.35 -11.29 -17.00
N MET A 119 -4.43 -10.38 -16.01
CA MET A 119 -5.62 -9.59 -15.72
C MET A 119 -5.77 -8.34 -16.58
N LEU A 120 -4.67 -7.64 -16.88
CA LEU A 120 -4.68 -6.31 -17.52
C LEU A 120 -4.15 -6.34 -18.96
N GLY A 121 -3.56 -7.45 -19.40
CA GLY A 121 -2.82 -7.57 -20.64
C GLY A 121 -1.37 -7.09 -20.52
N ASP A 122 -0.67 -7.07 -21.66
CA ASP A 122 0.77 -6.77 -21.70
C ASP A 122 1.09 -5.28 -21.50
N GLU A 123 0.12 -4.41 -21.73
CA GLU A 123 0.30 -2.95 -21.72
C GLU A 123 -0.44 -2.32 -20.53
N TYR A 124 0.28 -2.18 -19.41
CA TYR A 124 -0.19 -1.44 -18.25
C TYR A 124 0.89 -0.53 -17.67
N ILE A 125 0.46 0.55 -17.03
CA ILE A 125 1.34 1.53 -16.40
C ILE A 125 1.24 1.47 -14.88
N LEU A 126 2.33 1.83 -14.21
CA LEU A 126 2.33 2.02 -12.77
C LEU A 126 1.68 3.37 -12.44
N SER A 127 0.51 3.35 -11.81
CA SER A 127 -0.16 4.57 -11.33
C SER A 127 0.50 5.12 -10.06
N SER A 128 0.75 4.27 -9.06
CA SER A 128 1.38 4.66 -7.79
C SER A 128 2.15 3.51 -7.14
N HIS A 129 3.19 3.84 -6.39
CA HIS A 129 3.91 2.88 -5.54
C HIS A 129 4.33 3.57 -4.23
N ILE A 130 3.60 3.24 -3.17
CA ILE A 130 3.65 3.91 -1.87
C ILE A 130 3.68 2.87 -0.74
N ALA A 131 4.05 3.30 0.46
CA ALA A 131 3.88 2.50 1.67
C ALA A 131 3.17 3.30 2.76
N ASN A 132 2.42 2.58 3.59
CA ASN A 132 1.75 3.11 4.77
C ASN A 132 2.33 2.39 6.00
N ILE A 133 2.80 3.16 6.99
CA ILE A 133 3.28 2.66 8.28
C ILE A 133 2.23 3.04 9.32
N ALA A 134 1.29 2.13 9.56
CA ALA A 134 0.23 2.29 10.55
C ALA A 134 0.76 1.94 11.96
N ARG A 135 0.78 2.94 12.86
CA ARG A 135 1.17 2.77 14.27
C ARG A 135 -0.07 2.54 15.16
N PRO A 136 0.11 2.03 16.39
CA PRO A 136 -1.00 1.86 17.34
C PRO A 136 -1.81 3.15 17.51
N GLY A 137 -3.13 3.00 17.67
CA GLY A 137 -4.07 4.13 17.75
C GLY A 137 -4.65 4.57 16.41
N GLY A 138 -4.31 3.88 15.31
CA GLY A 138 -5.00 4.05 14.02
C GLY A 138 -6.47 3.62 14.11
N ILE A 139 -7.32 4.32 13.36
CA ILE A 139 -8.76 4.03 13.26
C ILE A 139 -9.02 3.26 11.98
N ALA A 140 -9.88 2.25 12.05
CA ALA A 140 -10.28 1.48 10.88
C ALA A 140 -10.95 2.38 9.82
N MET A 141 -10.51 2.26 8.57
CA MET A 141 -11.14 2.97 7.46
C MET A 141 -12.57 2.47 7.25
N ARG A 142 -13.45 3.37 6.84
CA ARG A 142 -14.79 3.00 6.37
C ARG A 142 -14.68 2.11 5.13
N LEU A 143 -15.70 1.32 4.85
CA LEU A 143 -15.76 0.56 3.60
C LEU A 143 -15.72 1.51 2.41
N HIS A 144 -14.82 1.24 1.46
CA HIS A 144 -14.60 2.06 0.26
C HIS A 144 -14.06 1.20 -0.88
N THR A 145 -14.02 1.78 -2.07
CA THR A 145 -13.30 1.27 -3.24
C THR A 145 -12.16 2.23 -3.56
N ASP A 146 -11.05 1.71 -4.08
CA ASP A 146 -9.87 2.52 -4.44
C ASP A 146 -10.02 3.29 -5.78
N GLN A 147 -11.23 3.31 -6.36
CA GLN A 147 -11.52 3.86 -7.70
C GLN A 147 -11.71 5.38 -7.71
#